data_AF-A0A085TX70-F1
#
_entry.id   AF-A0A085TX70-F1
#
_cell.length_a   1.000
_cell.length_b   1.000
_cell.length_c   1.000
_cell.angle_alpha   90.00
_cell.angle_beta   90.00
_cell.angle_gamma   90.00
#
_symmetry.space_group_name_H-M   'P 1'
#
loop_
_entity.id
_entity.type
_entity.pdbx_description
1 polymer ?
#
loop_
_entity_poly.entity_id
_entity_poly.type
_entity_poly.pdbx_seq_one_letter_code
_entity_poly.pdbx_strand_id
1 'polypeptide(L)'
;MATKKNPPGTRMAGCMPVPNVGDVSSMMAPQLRMMEALIAQNIEVLDFLKTRFERDREMIGELADTADPMQAMNLWGEFWQRMMSDYATESSKLATSVTGIAERAVRSATEEGEAIAKAAAGK
;
A
#
# COMPACT_ATOMS: atom_id res chain seq x y z
N MET A 1 -14.61 -57.03 41.17
CA MET A 1 -15.64 -55.98 40.94
C MET A 1 -14.94 -54.67 40.67
N ALA A 2 -15.47 -53.90 39.73
CA ALA A 2 -14.77 -52.94 38.89
C ALA A 2 -14.29 -51.64 39.58
N THR A 3 -13.10 -51.20 39.16
CA THR A 3 -12.57 -49.84 39.31
C THR A 3 -13.47 -48.84 38.58
N LYS A 4 -14.01 -47.85 39.31
CA LYS A 4 -14.79 -46.75 38.73
C LYS A 4 -13.86 -45.84 37.92
N LYS A 5 -13.96 -45.95 36.59
CA LYS A 5 -13.34 -45.05 35.62
C LYS A 5 -14.23 -43.81 35.50
N ASN A 6 -13.76 -42.65 35.96
CA ASN A 6 -14.46 -41.38 35.73
C ASN A 6 -14.45 -41.06 34.22
N PRO A 7 -15.57 -40.64 33.63
CA PRO A 7 -15.61 -40.23 32.22
C PRO A 7 -14.98 -38.83 32.05
N PRO A 8 -14.18 -38.61 30.99
CA PRO A 8 -13.64 -37.30 30.65
C PRO A 8 -14.75 -36.49 29.98
N GLY A 9 -15.38 -35.62 30.75
CA GLY A 9 -16.57 -34.89 30.31
C GLY A 9 -16.80 -33.60 31.06
N THR A 10 -15.75 -32.87 31.41
CA THR A 10 -15.89 -31.46 31.79
C THR A 10 -15.45 -30.63 30.60
N ARG A 11 -16.39 -30.37 29.68
CA ARG A 11 -16.32 -29.24 28.76
C ARG A 11 -16.23 -27.98 29.63
N MET A 12 -15.01 -27.55 29.93
CA MET A 12 -14.78 -26.20 30.42
C MET A 12 -15.04 -25.26 29.24
N ALA A 13 -16.03 -24.40 29.47
CA ALA A 13 -16.36 -23.26 28.63
C ALA A 13 -15.11 -22.42 28.33
N GLY A 14 -15.05 -21.85 27.12
CA GLY A 14 -14.13 -20.75 26.82
C GLY A 14 -12.74 -21.17 26.38
N CYS A 15 -12.63 -21.83 25.23
CA CYS A 15 -11.42 -21.71 24.41
C CYS A 15 -11.90 -21.45 22.99
N MET A 16 -11.80 -20.19 22.54
CA MET A 16 -11.63 -19.99 21.11
C MET A 16 -10.47 -20.89 20.67
N PRO A 17 -10.58 -21.64 19.55
CA PRO A 17 -9.46 -22.42 19.06
C PRO A 17 -8.28 -21.47 18.93
N VAL A 18 -7.21 -21.70 19.70
CA VAL A 18 -5.97 -20.95 19.56
C VAL A 18 -5.53 -21.20 18.11
N PRO A 19 -5.49 -20.16 17.25
CA PRO A 19 -5.16 -20.38 15.85
C PRO A 19 -3.76 -20.99 15.78
N ASN A 20 -3.59 -22.03 14.97
CA ASN A 20 -2.30 -22.64 14.75
C ASN A 20 -1.32 -21.56 14.24
N VAL A 21 -0.03 -21.64 14.57
CA VAL A 21 0.97 -20.63 14.14
C VAL A 21 0.98 -20.49 12.61
N GLY A 22 0.68 -21.58 11.88
CA GLY A 22 0.47 -21.55 10.42
C GLY A 22 -0.78 -20.78 9.98
N ASP A 23 -1.86 -20.80 10.77
CA ASP A 23 -3.09 -20.05 10.50
C ASP A 23 -2.92 -18.56 10.82
N VAL A 24 -2.15 -18.21 11.86
CA VAL A 24 -1.80 -16.81 12.17
C VAL A 24 -0.89 -16.23 11.07
N SER A 25 0.08 -17.02 10.61
CA SER A 25 0.98 -16.65 9.51
C SER A 25 0.24 -16.41 8.19
N SER A 26 -0.78 -17.22 7.87
CA SER A 26 -1.55 -17.07 6.63
C SER A 26 -2.47 -15.86 6.65
N MET A 27 -3.00 -15.48 7.83
CA MET A 27 -3.81 -14.26 8.00
C MET A 27 -2.98 -12.98 7.93
N MET A 28 -1.71 -12.99 8.37
CA MET A 28 -0.84 -11.80 8.37
C MET A 28 -0.22 -11.50 7.00
N ALA A 29 0.03 -12.51 6.17
CA ALA A 29 0.77 -12.34 4.92
C ALA A 29 0.13 -11.31 3.95
N PRO A 30 -1.20 -11.26 3.78
CA PRO A 30 -1.81 -10.28 2.88
C PRO A 30 -1.74 -8.84 3.40
N GLN A 31 -1.89 -8.64 4.71
CA GLN A 31 -1.73 -7.30 5.30
C GLN A 31 -0.28 -6.81 5.18
N LEU A 32 0.70 -7.70 5.36
CA LEU A 32 2.11 -7.36 5.16
C LEU A 32 2.44 -7.00 3.71
N ARG A 33 1.92 -7.75 2.72
CA ARG A 33 2.09 -7.44 1.30
C ARG A 33 1.42 -6.11 0.89
N MET A 34 0.26 -5.81 1.48
CA MET A 34 -0.39 -4.51 1.28
C MET A 34 0.47 -3.37 1.84
N MET A 35 1.02 -3.55 3.04
CA MET A 35 1.89 -2.56 3.68
C MET A 35 3.18 -2.34 2.88
N GLU A 36 3.79 -3.40 2.37
CA GLU A 36 4.94 -3.32 1.46
C GLU A 36 4.61 -2.51 0.19
N ALA A 37 3.47 -2.78 -0.44
CA ALA A 37 3.04 -2.05 -1.64
C ALA A 37 2.79 -0.56 -1.37
N LEU A 38 2.21 -0.22 -0.21
CA LEU A 38 2.01 1.18 0.19
C LEU A 38 3.34 1.89 0.47
N ILE A 39 4.30 1.21 1.11
CA ILE A 39 5.64 1.77 1.34
C ILE A 39 6.36 2.00 0.01
N ALA A 40 6.30 1.03 -0.92
CA ALA A 40 6.87 1.19 -2.25
C ALA A 40 6.25 2.38 -3.00
N GLN A 41 4.92 2.54 -2.95
CA GLN A 41 4.26 3.70 -3.54
C GLN A 41 4.71 5.03 -2.92
N ASN A 42 4.87 5.08 -1.60
CA ASN A 42 5.37 6.28 -0.93
C ASN A 42 6.81 6.62 -1.35
N ILE A 43 7.67 5.62 -1.52
CA ILE A 43 9.04 5.82 -2.01
C ILE A 43 9.01 6.43 -3.41
N GLU A 44 8.18 5.93 -4.31
CA GLU A 44 8.07 6.48 -5.66
C GLU A 44 7.61 7.95 -5.67
N VAL A 45 6.62 8.30 -4.85
CA VAL A 45 6.15 9.69 -4.72
C VAL A 45 7.25 10.60 -4.18
N LEU A 46 8.01 10.14 -3.18
CA LEU A 46 9.12 10.92 -2.62
C LEU A 46 10.25 11.12 -3.62
N ASP A 47 10.56 10.11 -4.44
CA ASP A 47 11.58 10.19 -5.48
C ASP A 47 11.16 11.15 -6.61
N PHE A 48 9.88 11.13 -6.99
CA PHE A 48 9.29 12.12 -7.88
C PHE A 48 9.46 13.54 -7.33
N LEU A 49 9.06 13.78 -6.07
CA LEU A 49 9.16 15.11 -5.45
C LEU A 49 10.60 15.61 -5.39
N LYS A 50 11.54 14.74 -5.02
CA LYS A 50 12.96 15.07 -5.01
C LYS A 50 13.44 15.49 -6.40
N THR A 51 13.20 14.64 -7.41
CA THR A 51 13.60 14.90 -8.80
C THR A 51 12.99 16.21 -9.31
N ARG A 52 11.73 16.47 -8.95
CA ARG A 52 11.02 17.69 -9.34
C ARG A 52 11.64 18.94 -8.70
N PHE A 53 12.00 18.89 -7.41
CA PHE A 53 12.66 20.01 -6.74
C PHE A 53 14.09 20.26 -7.22
N GLU A 54 14.83 19.20 -7.56
CA GLU A 54 16.17 19.35 -8.15
C GLU A 54 16.10 20.11 -9.49
N ARG A 55 15.13 19.75 -10.33
CA ARG A 55 14.86 20.44 -11.60
C ARG A 55 14.40 21.89 -11.42
N ASP A 56 13.55 22.16 -10.43
CA ASP A 56 13.13 23.53 -10.11
C ASP A 56 14.30 24.41 -9.75
N ARG A 57 15.17 23.89 -8.88
CA ARG A 57 16.35 24.62 -8.42
C ARG A 57 17.28 24.94 -9.59
N GLU A 58 17.50 23.98 -10.49
CA GLU A 58 18.29 24.18 -11.71
C GLU A 58 17.71 25.30 -12.56
N MET A 59 16.41 25.24 -12.85
CA MET A 59 15.77 26.23 -13.72
C MET A 59 15.69 27.63 -13.10
N ILE A 60 15.51 27.73 -11.77
CA ILE A 60 15.59 29.02 -11.06
C ILE A 60 17.01 29.60 -11.18
N GLY A 61 18.04 28.74 -11.13
CA GLY A 61 19.43 29.13 -11.39
C GLY A 61 19.60 29.68 -12.80
N GLU A 62 19.12 28.96 -13.81
CA GLU A 62 19.16 29.43 -15.21
C GLU A 62 18.43 30.77 -15.39
N LEU A 63 17.28 30.94 -14.75
CA LEU A 63 16.51 32.17 -14.82
C LEU A 63 17.26 33.35 -14.18
N ALA A 64 17.97 33.11 -13.07
CA ALA A 64 18.78 34.13 -12.40
C ALA A 64 19.98 34.57 -13.26
N ASP A 65 20.54 33.66 -14.05
CA ASP A 65 21.68 33.93 -14.93
C ASP A 65 21.27 34.50 -16.31
N THR A 66 19.98 34.48 -16.65
CA THR A 66 19.47 34.93 -17.95
C THR A 66 19.29 36.46 -17.99
N ALA A 67 20.08 37.12 -18.83
CA ALA A 67 20.03 38.58 -19.01
C ALA A 67 18.93 39.05 -19.99
N ASP A 68 18.51 38.19 -20.94
CA ASP A 68 17.46 38.53 -21.91
C ASP A 68 16.06 38.32 -21.31
N PRO A 69 15.24 39.38 -21.15
CA PRO A 69 13.90 39.27 -20.60
C PRO A 69 12.97 38.35 -21.41
N MET A 70 13.13 38.27 -22.73
CA MET A 70 12.29 37.40 -23.56
C MET A 70 12.63 35.93 -23.34
N GLN A 71 13.92 35.61 -23.25
CA GLN A 71 14.38 34.27 -22.91
C GLN A 71 13.96 33.86 -21.50
N ALA A 72 14.06 34.78 -20.53
CA ALA A 72 13.61 34.55 -19.16
C ALA A 72 12.11 34.26 -19.09
N MET A 73 11.27 35.00 -19.83
CA MET A 73 9.83 34.77 -19.88
C MET A 73 9.48 33.42 -20.54
N ASN A 74 10.23 33.00 -21.56
CA ASN A 74 10.05 31.67 -22.16
C ASN A 74 10.41 30.54 -21.18
N LEU A 75 11.56 30.63 -20.52
CA LEU A 75 11.98 29.67 -19.47
C LEU A 75 10.93 29.60 -18.34
N TRP A 76 10.42 30.76 -17.92
CA TRP A 76 9.35 30.82 -16.92
C TRP A 76 8.05 30.16 -17.40
N GLY A 77 7.67 30.33 -18.66
CA GLY A 77 6.51 29.65 -19.24
C GLY A 77 6.69 28.13 -19.28
N GLU A 78 7.85 27.67 -19.76
CA GLU A 78 8.20 26.26 -19.83
C GLU A 78 8.20 25.59 -18.45
N PHE A 79 8.64 26.31 -17.42
CA PHE A 79 8.57 25.88 -16.02
C PHE A 79 7.17 25.44 -15.62
N TRP A 80 6.20 26.35 -15.74
CA TRP A 80 4.85 26.13 -15.27
C TRP A 80 4.16 25.05 -16.08
N GLN A 81 4.41 25.02 -17.39
CA GLN A 81 3.87 23.98 -18.26
C GLN A 81 4.40 22.60 -17.87
N ARG A 82 5.72 22.45 -17.68
CA ARG A 82 6.33 21.19 -17.23
C ARG A 82 5.87 20.81 -15.84
N MET A 83 5.82 21.76 -14.91
CA MET A 83 5.35 21.54 -13.54
C MET A 83 3.95 20.93 -13.51
N MET A 84 3.01 21.59 -14.18
CA MET A 84 1.62 21.12 -14.24
C MET A 84 1.51 19.75 -14.90
N SER A 85 2.26 19.51 -15.98
CA SER A 85 2.30 18.22 -16.68
C SER A 85 2.86 17.09 -15.81
N ASP A 86 3.96 17.34 -15.11
CA ASP A 86 4.63 16.37 -14.25
C ASP A 86 3.72 15.97 -13.08
N TYR A 87 3.11 16.95 -12.40
CA TYR A 87 2.18 16.67 -11.29
C TYR A 87 0.90 15.97 -11.76
N ALA A 88 0.35 16.33 -12.92
CA ALA A 88 -0.81 15.63 -13.47
C ALA A 88 -0.49 14.17 -13.78
N THR A 89 0.70 13.91 -14.34
CA THR A 89 1.19 12.56 -14.64
C THR A 89 1.37 11.74 -13.38
N GLU A 90 2.08 12.28 -12.37
CA GLU A 90 2.31 11.56 -11.11
C GLU A 90 1.01 11.33 -10.34
N SER A 91 0.09 12.30 -10.35
CA SER A 91 -1.23 12.13 -9.72
C SER A 91 -2.03 10.99 -10.37
N SER A 92 -2.01 10.88 -11.70
CA SER A 92 -2.67 9.80 -12.43
C SER A 92 -2.03 8.43 -12.12
N LYS A 93 -0.70 8.38 -12.06
CA LYS A 93 0.06 7.19 -11.69
C LYS A 93 -0.26 6.74 -10.26
N LEU A 94 -0.26 7.68 -9.31
CA LEU A 94 -0.62 7.42 -7.92
C LEU A 94 -2.05 6.90 -7.79
N ALA A 95 -3.02 7.54 -8.47
CA ALA A 95 -4.42 7.10 -8.44
C ALA A 95 -4.59 5.68 -8.97
N THR A 96 -3.91 5.35 -10.06
CA THR A 96 -3.92 4.00 -10.65
C THR A 96 -3.29 2.97 -9.71
N SER A 97 -2.15 3.30 -9.10
CA SER A 97 -1.45 2.40 -8.19
C SER A 97 -2.25 2.14 -6.91
N VAL A 98 -2.79 3.18 -6.28
CA VAL A 98 -3.62 3.04 -5.07
C VAL A 98 -4.89 2.24 -5.35
N THR A 99 -5.53 2.46 -6.49
CA THR A 99 -6.69 1.64 -6.91
C THR A 99 -6.30 0.18 -7.06
N GLY A 100 -5.17 -0.11 -7.70
CA GLY A 100 -4.66 -1.48 -7.83
C GLY A 100 -4.31 -2.13 -6.48
N ILE A 101 -3.77 -1.38 -5.52
CA ILE A 101 -3.54 -1.86 -4.16
C ILE A 101 -4.87 -2.18 -3.46
N ALA A 102 -5.85 -1.29 -3.56
CA ALA A 102 -7.17 -1.46 -2.96
C ALA A 102 -7.92 -2.68 -3.53
N GLU A 103 -7.88 -2.87 -4.85
CA GLU A 103 -8.49 -4.03 -5.51
C GLU A 103 -7.88 -5.36 -5.05
N ARG A 104 -6.55 -5.41 -4.89
CA ARG A 104 -5.86 -6.59 -4.35
C ARG A 104 -6.24 -6.83 -2.88
N ALA A 105 -6.37 -5.78 -2.08
CA ALA A 105 -6.77 -5.89 -0.69
C ALA A 105 -8.20 -6.44 -0.56
N VAL A 106 -9.15 -5.93 -1.34
CA VAL A 106 -10.54 -6.41 -1.37
C VAL A 106 -10.61 -7.87 -1.81
N ARG A 107 -9.85 -8.25 -2.83
CA ARG A 107 -9.79 -9.63 -3.31
C ARG A 107 -9.25 -10.57 -2.24
N SER A 108 -8.13 -10.22 -1.60
CA SER A 108 -7.56 -11.03 -0.52
C SER A 108 -8.52 -11.19 0.66
N ALA A 109 -9.17 -10.10 1.09
CA ALA A 109 -10.14 -10.15 2.18
C ALA A 109 -11.34 -11.05 1.85
N THR A 110 -11.77 -11.08 0.59
CA THR A 110 -12.85 -11.95 0.12
C THR A 110 -12.42 -13.42 0.14
N GLU A 111 -11.24 -13.72 -0.41
CA GLU A 111 -10.66 -15.07 -0.43
C GLU A 111 -10.42 -15.62 0.99
N GLU A 112 -9.91 -14.79 1.90
CA GLU A 112 -9.76 -15.11 3.32
C GLU A 112 -11.11 -15.38 3.99
N GLY A 113 -12.11 -14.53 3.72
CA GLY A 113 -13.47 -14.70 4.24
C GLY A 113 -14.12 -16.02 3.79
N GLU A 114 -13.97 -16.37 2.51
CA GLU A 114 -14.44 -17.65 1.96
C GLU A 114 -13.72 -18.85 2.57
N ALA A 115 -12.39 -18.75 2.78
CA ALA A 115 -11.60 -19.81 3.39
C ALA A 115 -12.04 -20.06 4.84
N ILE A 116 -12.26 -19.00 5.62
CA ILE A 116 -12.77 -19.08 7.00
C ILE A 116 -14.18 -19.69 7.01
N ALA A 117 -15.07 -19.25 6.12
CA ALA A 117 -16.43 -19.78 6.02
C ALA A 117 -16.45 -21.27 5.66
N LYS A 118 -15.61 -21.72 4.71
CA LYS A 118 -15.45 -23.14 4.37
C LYS A 118 -14.89 -23.96 5.54
N ALA A 119 -13.91 -23.43 6.27
CA ALA A 119 -13.36 -24.09 7.45
C ALA A 119 -14.38 -24.21 8.59
N ALA A 120 -15.29 -23.23 8.73
CA ALA A 120 -16.38 -23.26 9.70
C ALA A 120 -17.54 -24.19 9.31
N ALA A 121 -17.85 -24.29 8.01
CA ALA A 121 -18.92 -25.14 7.48
C ALA A 121 -18.55 -26.62 7.34
N GLY A 122 -17.25 -26.95 7.36
CA GLY A 122 -16.73 -28.33 7.31
C GLY A 122 -16.66 -29.06 8.65
N LYS A 123 -17.35 -28.57 9.70
CA LYS A 123 -17.50 -29.21 11.01
C LYS A 123 -18.94 -29.67 11.24
#